data_AF-A0A6I1BU26-F1
#
_entry.id   AF-A0A6I1BU26-F1
#
_cell.length_a   1.000
_cell.length_b   1.000
_cell.length_c   1.000
_cell.angle_alpha   90.00
_cell.angle_beta   90.00
_cell.angle_gamma   90.00
#
_symmetry.space_group_name_H-M   'P 1'
#
loop_
_entity.id
_entity.type
_entity.pdbx_description
1 polymer ?
#
loop_
_entity_poly.entity_id
_entity_poly.type
_entity_poly.pdbx_seq_one_letter_code
_entity_poly.pdbx_strand_id
1 'polypeptide(L)'
;MMRNIFITGRIHNVSDTPLTVIQQQVQEDIDKLTGGHYVDFRISQISEDEYELVFFHPCNYHDFLKANLVWDVDAAIITGLGLDGFELPEMWPRPSFGIYTYFFEKSEFIRCYQKSANKLGAGRIRNLQVDADYKRVMVKLVY
;
A
#
# COMPACT_ATOMS: atom_id res chain seq x y z
N MET A 1 -12.04 -3.21 -20.12
CA MET A 1 -10.60 -2.90 -20.19
C MET A 1 -9.94 -3.63 -19.03
N MET A 2 -8.90 -4.44 -19.27
CA MET A 2 -8.20 -5.13 -18.19
C MET A 2 -7.57 -4.09 -17.24
N ARG A 3 -7.82 -4.22 -15.93
CA ARG A 3 -7.30 -3.33 -14.90
C ARG A 3 -6.44 -4.13 -13.93
N ASN A 4 -5.16 -3.79 -13.89
CA ASN A 4 -4.15 -4.40 -13.03
C ASN A 4 -3.79 -3.41 -11.91
N ILE A 5 -3.90 -3.85 -10.66
CA ILE A 5 -3.60 -3.04 -9.47
C ILE A 5 -2.41 -3.66 -8.72
N PHE A 6 -1.45 -2.83 -8.33
CA PHE A 6 -0.33 -3.26 -7.48
C PHE A 6 -0.70 -3.17 -6.00
N ILE A 7 -0.70 -4.28 -5.27
CA ILE A 7 -1.00 -4.32 -3.84
C ILE A 7 -0.08 -5.36 -3.21
N THR A 8 0.57 -5.01 -2.10
CA THR A 8 1.33 -5.93 -1.24
C THR A 8 2.22 -6.91 -2.03
N GLY A 9 3.09 -6.38 -2.89
CA GLY A 9 4.08 -7.18 -3.62
C GLY A 9 3.56 -7.86 -4.89
N ARG A 10 2.28 -7.75 -5.24
CA ARG A 10 1.67 -8.46 -6.38
C ARG A 10 0.82 -7.56 -7.28
N ILE A 11 0.63 -8.00 -8.52
CA ILE A 11 -0.32 -7.42 -9.47
C ILE A 11 -1.61 -8.23 -9.47
N HIS A 12 -2.74 -7.58 -9.20
CA HIS A 12 -4.06 -8.19 -9.21
C HIS A 12 -4.89 -7.65 -10.39
N ASN A 13 -5.46 -8.55 -11.18
CA ASN A 13 -6.39 -8.20 -12.25
C ASN A 13 -7.82 -8.13 -11.69
N VAL A 14 -8.32 -6.92 -11.46
CA VAL A 14 -9.66 -6.66 -10.91
C VAL A 14 -10.79 -6.78 -11.94
N SER A 15 -10.47 -7.00 -13.22
CA SER A 15 -11.46 -7.26 -14.27
C SER A 15 -11.88 -8.73 -14.31
N ASP A 16 -10.94 -9.64 -14.00
CA ASP A 16 -11.15 -11.09 -14.11
C ASP A 16 -11.25 -11.79 -12.75
N THR A 17 -10.80 -11.13 -11.67
CA THR A 17 -10.81 -11.69 -10.31
C THR A 17 -11.76 -10.89 -9.41
N PRO A 18 -12.71 -11.55 -8.72
CA PRO A 18 -13.58 -10.88 -7.76
C PRO A 18 -12.78 -10.19 -6.65
N LEU A 19 -13.22 -8.98 -6.23
CA LEU A 19 -12.54 -8.22 -5.18
C LEU A 19 -12.46 -8.97 -3.85
N THR A 20 -13.43 -9.84 -3.55
CA THR A 20 -13.41 -10.68 -2.34
C THR A 20 -12.25 -11.68 -2.35
N VAL A 21 -11.90 -12.23 -3.53
CA VAL A 21 -10.76 -13.13 -3.69
C VAL A 21 -9.45 -12.36 -3.58
N ILE A 22 -9.37 -11.18 -4.21
CA ILE A 22 -8.20 -10.30 -4.09
C ILE A 22 -7.99 -9.87 -2.63
N GLN A 23 -9.07 -9.52 -1.92
CA GLN A 23 -9.00 -9.15 -0.51
C GLN A 23 -8.41 -10.27 0.34
N GLN A 24 -8.87 -11.51 0.13
CA GLN A 24 -8.34 -12.66 0.85
C GLN A 24 -6.85 -12.87 0.56
N GLN A 25 -6.45 -12.82 -0.72
CA GLN A 25 -5.04 -12.99 -1.10
C GLN A 25 -4.13 -11.93 -0.49
N VAL A 26 -4.55 -10.66 -0.56
CA VAL A 26 -3.79 -9.56 0.03
C VAL A 26 -3.73 -9.69 1.55
N GLN A 27 -4.80 -10.14 2.21
CA GLN A 27 -4.79 -10.40 3.64
C GLN A 27 -3.79 -11.50 4.02
N GLU A 28 -3.77 -12.62 3.29
CA GLU A 28 -2.80 -13.72 3.50
C GLU A 28 -1.34 -13.24 3.34
N ASP A 29 -1.09 -12.39 2.34
CA ASP A 29 0.22 -11.78 2.11
C ASP A 29 0.62 -10.81 3.25
N ILE A 30 -0.32 -10.00 3.75
CA ILE A 30 -0.10 -9.11 4.89
C ILE A 30 0.16 -9.92 6.16
N ASP A 31 -0.64 -10.94 6.45
CA ASP A 31 -0.47 -11.81 7.61
C ASP A 31 0.91 -12.49 7.59
N LYS A 32 1.38 -12.87 6.41
CA LYS A 32 2.73 -13.41 6.23
C LYS A 32 3.81 -12.37 6.48
N LEU A 33 3.67 -11.17 5.92
CA LEU A 33 4.62 -10.06 6.09
C LEU A 33 4.74 -9.64 7.55
N THR A 34 3.61 -9.59 8.26
CA THR A 34 3.54 -9.09 9.63
C THR A 34 3.67 -10.21 10.68
N GLY A 35 3.82 -11.48 10.29
CA GLY A 35 3.81 -12.60 11.24
C GLY A 35 2.49 -12.75 12.00
N GLY A 36 1.39 -12.37 11.37
CA GLY A 36 0.03 -12.40 11.94
C GLY A 36 -0.30 -11.22 12.85
N HIS A 37 0.49 -10.14 12.83
CA HIS A 37 0.12 -8.92 13.56
C HIS A 37 -1.09 -8.24 12.91
N TYR A 38 -1.98 -7.72 13.77
CA TYR A 38 -3.33 -7.23 13.44
C TYR A 38 -3.33 -6.05 12.43
N VAL A 39 -3.39 -6.39 11.14
CA VAL A 39 -3.77 -5.49 10.05
C VAL A 39 -4.99 -6.10 9.36
N ASP A 40 -6.15 -5.43 9.40
CA ASP A 40 -7.35 -5.84 8.63
C ASP A 40 -7.36 -5.09 7.29
N PHE A 41 -7.35 -5.82 6.17
CA PHE A 41 -7.33 -5.25 4.84
C PHE A 41 -8.71 -5.29 4.17
N ARG A 42 -9.11 -4.17 3.57
CA ARG A 42 -10.32 -4.06 2.76
C ARG A 42 -10.03 -3.39 1.43
N ILE A 43 -10.64 -3.93 0.38
CA ILE A 43 -10.67 -3.33 -0.95
C ILE A 43 -12.11 -3.07 -1.36
N SER A 44 -12.37 -1.89 -1.92
CA SER A 44 -13.69 -1.51 -2.43
C SER A 44 -13.54 -0.77 -3.76
N GLN A 45 -14.49 -1.02 -4.67
CA GLN A 45 -14.62 -0.25 -5.90
C GLN A 45 -15.61 0.89 -5.65
N ILE A 46 -15.14 2.13 -5.74
CA ILE A 46 -15.91 3.34 -5.46
C ILE A 46 -16.64 3.83 -6.72
N SER A 47 -16.02 3.66 -7.88
CA SER A 47 -16.57 3.98 -9.19
C SER A 47 -16.01 3.02 -10.25
N GLU A 48 -16.32 3.22 -11.53
CA GLU A 48 -15.82 2.36 -12.62
C GLU A 48 -14.28 2.22 -12.62
N ASP A 49 -13.55 3.27 -12.20
CA ASP A 49 -12.10 3.37 -12.29
C ASP A 49 -11.41 3.77 -10.98
N GLU A 50 -12.18 3.87 -9.89
CA GLU A 50 -11.69 4.25 -8.57
C GLU A 50 -11.77 3.09 -7.59
N TYR A 51 -10.64 2.78 -6.96
CA TYR A 51 -10.51 1.75 -5.94
C TYR A 51 -9.99 2.35 -4.65
N GLU A 52 -10.58 1.94 -3.53
CA GLU A 52 -10.14 2.29 -2.19
C GLU A 52 -9.55 1.05 -1.51
N LEU A 53 -8.32 1.19 -1.02
CA LEU A 53 -7.59 0.19 -0.24
C LEU A 53 -7.48 0.72 1.18
N VAL A 54 -7.94 -0.03 2.17
CA VAL A 54 -7.90 0.37 3.58
C VAL A 54 -7.20 -0.70 4.40
N PHE A 55 -6.18 -0.30 5.13
CA PHE A 55 -5.39 -1.15 6.02
C PHE A 55 -5.62 -0.65 7.45
N PHE A 56 -6.40 -1.39 8.23
CA PHE A 56 -6.71 -1.04 9.61
C PHE A 56 -5.68 -1.63 10.55
N HIS A 57 -4.95 -0.77 11.26
CA HIS A 57 -3.99 -1.17 12.30
C HIS A 57 -3.83 -0.03 13.31
N PRO A 58 -3.57 -0.33 14.59
CA PRO A 58 -3.24 0.69 15.56
C PRO A 58 -1.84 1.27 15.29
N CYS A 59 -1.75 2.58 15.14
CA CYS A 59 -0.48 3.30 15.16
C CYS A 59 -0.37 4.07 16.48
N ASN A 60 0.56 3.67 17.35
CA ASN A 60 0.74 4.31 18.66
C ASN A 60 1.42 5.69 18.58
N TYR A 61 1.81 6.16 17.39
CA TYR A 61 2.53 7.41 17.16
C TYR A 61 1.62 8.57 16.74
N HIS A 62 0.45 8.70 17.38
CA HIS A 62 -0.58 9.69 17.08
C HIS A 62 -0.03 11.12 17.00
N ASP A 63 0.87 11.49 17.92
CA ASP A 63 1.46 12.84 18.00
C ASP A 63 2.41 13.18 16.84
N PHE A 64 2.87 12.18 16.09
CA PHE A 64 3.81 12.32 14.98
C PHE A 64 3.15 12.23 13.60
N LEU A 65 1.87 11.84 13.53
CA LEU A 65 1.09 11.77 12.29
C LEU A 65 0.78 13.17 11.77
N LYS A 66 1.68 13.72 10.95
CA LYS A 66 1.46 14.97 10.20
C LYS A 66 0.78 14.65 8.87
N ALA A 67 -0.10 15.56 8.42
CA ALA A 67 -0.91 15.37 7.21
C ALA A 67 -0.10 15.07 5.92
N ASN A 68 1.14 15.57 5.83
CA ASN A 68 2.03 15.38 4.67
C ASN A 68 2.98 14.19 4.80
N LEU A 69 2.97 13.46 5.93
CA LEU A 69 3.85 12.33 6.16
C LEU A 69 3.11 10.99 6.00
N VAL A 70 3.89 9.94 5.78
CA VAL A 70 3.46 8.55 5.84
C VAL A 70 4.46 7.76 6.70
N TRP A 71 3.95 6.78 7.45
CA TRP A 71 4.77 5.89 8.25
C TRP A 71 5.43 4.84 7.36
N ASP A 72 6.71 4.52 7.60
CA ASP A 72 7.44 3.52 6.82
C ASP A 72 6.83 2.12 6.88
N VAL A 73 6.21 1.78 8.01
CA VAL A 73 5.48 0.51 8.17
C VAL A 73 4.24 0.46 7.28
N ASP A 74 3.45 1.54 7.22
CA ASP A 74 2.29 1.64 6.32
C ASP A 74 2.74 1.48 4.87
N ALA A 75 3.80 2.20 4.50
CA ALA A 75 4.36 2.14 3.16
C ALA A 75 4.87 0.73 2.81
N ALA A 76 5.50 0.03 3.77
CA ALA A 76 5.95 -1.34 3.60
C ALA A 76 4.77 -2.31 3.42
N ILE A 77 3.71 -2.19 4.22
CA ILE A 77 2.50 -3.02 4.11
C ILE A 77 1.82 -2.81 2.76
N ILE A 78 1.57 -1.55 2.37
CA ILE A 78 0.91 -1.22 1.09
C ILE A 78 1.67 -1.80 -0.10
N THR A 79 3.00 -1.77 -0.06
CA THR A 79 3.86 -2.21 -1.17
C THR A 79 4.30 -3.66 -1.07
N GLY A 80 4.11 -4.33 0.06
CA GLY A 80 4.62 -5.68 0.31
C GLY A 80 6.14 -5.73 0.49
N LEU A 81 6.76 -4.62 0.90
CA LEU A 81 8.20 -4.54 1.05
C LEU A 81 8.69 -5.55 2.10
N GLY A 82 9.58 -6.44 1.69
CA GLY A 82 10.11 -7.52 2.54
C GLY A 82 9.31 -8.82 2.50
N LEU A 83 8.11 -8.85 1.89
CA LEU A 83 7.31 -10.06 1.75
C LEU A 83 8.04 -11.06 0.85
N ASP A 84 8.45 -12.21 1.40
CA ASP A 84 9.26 -13.20 0.67
C ASP A 84 10.53 -12.61 0.02
N GLY A 85 11.12 -11.58 0.64
CA GLY A 85 12.28 -10.87 0.09
C GLY A 85 11.94 -9.93 -1.07
N PHE A 86 10.67 -9.59 -1.27
CA PHE A 86 10.25 -8.60 -2.27
C PHE A 86 10.87 -7.23 -1.98
N GLU A 87 11.46 -6.65 -3.04
CA GLU A 87 12.01 -5.30 -3.02
C GLU A 87 11.28 -4.42 -4.02
N LEU A 88 11.01 -3.19 -3.61
CA LEU A 88 10.29 -2.24 -4.44
C LEU A 88 11.19 -1.72 -5.58
N PRO A 89 10.75 -1.78 -6.87
CA PRO A 89 11.57 -1.34 -8.01
C PRO A 89 12.02 0.12 -7.98
N GLU A 90 11.30 0.99 -7.28
CA GLU A 90 11.68 2.39 -7.00
C GLU A 90 11.50 2.66 -5.52
N MET A 91 12.57 2.43 -4.75
CA MET A 91 12.58 2.60 -3.31
C MET A 91 12.62 4.09 -2.91
N TRP A 92 11.89 4.46 -1.86
CA TRP A 92 12.07 5.76 -1.20
C TRP A 92 13.36 5.79 -0.37
N PRO A 93 13.88 6.97 0.01
CA PRO A 93 15.07 7.07 0.85
C PRO A 93 14.89 6.34 2.19
N ARG A 94 15.76 5.37 2.47
CA ARG A 94 15.83 4.69 3.78
C ARG A 94 16.91 5.36 4.66
N PRO A 95 16.64 5.65 5.94
CA PRO A 95 17.66 6.12 6.86
C PRO A 95 18.81 5.12 6.99
N SER A 96 20.04 5.62 7.12
CA SER A 96 21.27 4.79 7.20
C SER A 96 21.36 3.96 8.49
N PHE A 97 20.64 4.35 9.54
CA PHE A 97 20.65 3.69 10.85
C PHE A 97 19.31 2.95 11.08
N GLY A 98 19.20 1.77 10.47
CA GLY A 98 17.96 0.99 10.33
C GLY A 98 17.52 0.21 11.58
N ILE A 99 17.36 0.87 12.73
CA ILE A 99 16.85 0.24 13.96
C ILE A 99 15.47 0.78 14.36
N TYR A 100 15.06 1.94 13.83
CA TYR A 100 13.81 2.59 14.21
C TYR A 100 12.92 2.85 12.99
N THR A 101 11.62 2.69 13.19
CA THR A 101 10.60 3.13 12.24
C THR A 101 10.65 4.65 12.09
N TYR A 102 10.18 5.18 10.96
CA TYR A 102 10.31 6.59 10.61
C TYR A 102 9.14 7.08 9.76
N PHE A 103 9.00 8.40 9.71
CA PHE A 103 8.05 9.07 8.84
C PHE A 103 8.79 9.75 7.71
N PHE A 104 8.20 9.76 6.52
CA PHE A 104 8.73 10.45 5.35
C PHE A 104 7.62 11.08 4.52
N GLU A 105 8.00 11.91 3.55
CA GLU A 105 7.04 12.67 2.75
C GLU A 105 6.10 11.75 1.97
N LYS A 106 4.80 11.97 2.13
CA LYS A 106 3.74 11.28 1.40
C LYS A 106 3.90 11.44 -0.11
N SER A 107 4.33 12.63 -0.57
CA SER A 107 4.60 12.87 -1.99
C SER A 107 5.68 11.95 -2.56
N GLU A 108 6.71 11.63 -1.76
CA GLU A 108 7.78 10.73 -2.16
C GLU A 108 7.29 9.28 -2.21
N PHE A 109 6.48 8.86 -1.23
CA PHE A 109 5.80 7.56 -1.29
C PHE A 109 4.95 7.42 -2.55
N ILE A 110 4.11 8.41 -2.86
CA ILE A 110 3.25 8.41 -4.05
C ILE A 110 4.10 8.25 -5.32
N ARG A 111 5.19 9.02 -5.44
CA ARG A 111 6.12 8.95 -6.58
C ARG A 111 6.72 7.55 -6.73
N CYS A 112 7.21 6.97 -5.64
CA CYS A 112 7.82 5.64 -5.61
C CYS A 112 6.82 4.53 -5.94
N TYR A 113 5.62 4.59 -5.36
CA TYR A 113 4.54 3.63 -5.63
C TYR A 113 4.13 3.67 -7.10
N GLN A 114 3.85 4.85 -7.67
CA GLN A 114 3.40 4.99 -9.05
C GLN A 114 4.43 4.46 -10.06
N LYS A 115 5.72 4.79 -9.87
CA LYS A 115 6.77 4.27 -10.75
C LYS A 115 6.95 2.75 -10.60
N SER A 116 6.86 2.24 -9.38
CA SER A 116 6.99 0.80 -9.11
C SER A 116 5.83 0.02 -9.70
N ALA A 117 4.59 0.48 -9.48
CA ALA A 117 3.39 -0.10 -10.06
C ALA A 117 3.49 -0.18 -11.60
N ASN A 118 3.98 0.89 -12.24
CA ASN A 118 4.22 0.89 -13.69
C ASN A 118 5.26 -0.15 -14.11
N LYS A 119 6.42 -0.20 -13.44
CA LYS A 119 7.48 -1.19 -13.72
C LYS A 119 7.03 -2.64 -13.51
N LEU A 120 6.12 -2.88 -12.57
CA LEU A 120 5.57 -4.20 -12.26
C LEU A 120 4.41 -4.61 -13.19
N GLY A 121 3.95 -3.72 -14.08
CA GLY A 121 2.88 -4.01 -15.04
C GLY A 121 1.46 -3.73 -14.54
N ALA A 122 1.31 -2.88 -13.51
CA ALA A 122 0.02 -2.31 -13.15
C ALA A 122 -0.51 -1.37 -14.24
N GLY A 123 -1.81 -1.11 -14.20
CA GLY A 123 -2.44 -0.08 -15.03
C GLY A 123 -1.86 1.31 -14.72
N ARG A 124 -2.03 2.24 -15.66
CA ARG A 124 -1.60 3.63 -15.46
C ARG A 124 -2.50 4.29 -14.40
N ILE A 125 -1.93 4.62 -13.26
CA ILE A 125 -2.61 5.39 -12.21
C ILE A 125 -2.64 6.87 -12.61
N ARG A 126 -3.84 7.45 -12.78
CA ARG A 126 -4.03 8.89 -13.04
C ARG A 126 -3.93 9.73 -11.79
N ASN A 127 -4.46 9.21 -10.68
CA ASN A 127 -4.42 9.89 -9.39
C ASN A 127 -4.26 8.86 -8.27
N LEU A 128 -3.41 9.19 -7.29
CA LEU A 128 -3.18 8.40 -6.10
C LEU A 128 -3.28 9.34 -4.90
N GLN A 129 -4.11 9.00 -3.93
CA GLN A 129 -4.21 9.72 -2.66
C GLN A 129 -3.95 8.76 -1.51
N VAL A 130 -3.27 9.28 -0.49
CA VAL A 130 -3.00 8.55 0.76
C VAL A 130 -3.53 9.38 1.90
N ASP A 131 -4.39 8.78 2.70
CA ASP A 131 -4.86 9.33 3.96
C ASP A 131 -4.47 8.39 5.09
N ALA A 132 -3.95 8.91 6.19
CA ALA A 132 -3.47 8.10 7.28
C ALA A 132 -3.88 8.75 8.60
N ASP A 133 -4.44 7.93 9.47
CA ASP A 133 -4.74 8.27 10.86
C ASP A 133 -4.19 7.18 11.78
N TYR A 134 -4.49 7.28 13.06
CA TYR A 134 -3.96 6.37 14.07
C TYR A 134 -4.58 4.96 14.08
N LYS A 135 -5.63 4.74 13.30
CA LYS A 135 -6.37 3.47 13.17
C LYS A 135 -6.17 2.82 11.82
N ARG A 136 -5.73 3.56 10.80
CA ARG A 136 -5.65 3.06 9.44
C ARG A 136 -4.80 3.94 8.52
N VAL A 137 -4.35 3.31 7.44
CA VAL A 137 -3.97 3.98 6.20
C VAL A 137 -4.95 3.62 5.08
N MET A 138 -5.34 4.61 4.30
CA MET A 138 -6.20 4.49 3.12
C MET A 138 -5.44 4.95 1.88
N VAL A 139 -5.51 4.15 0.82
CA VAL A 139 -4.97 4.47 -0.49
C VAL A 139 -6.10 4.46 -1.51
N LYS A 140 -6.28 5.59 -2.17
CA LYS A 140 -7.25 5.74 -3.26
C LYS A 140 -6.52 5.76 -4.59
N LEU A 141 -6.93 4.88 -5.50
CA LEU A 141 -6.32 4.69 -6.81
C LEU A 141 -7.36 4.99 -7.90
N VAL A 142 -7.05 5.94 -8.78
CA VAL A 142 -7.86 6.27 -9.95
C VAL A 142 -7.09 5.91 -11.21
N TYR A 143 -7.66 5.08 -12.08
CA TYR A 143 -7.04 4.52 -13.29
C TYR A 143 -7.59 5.07 -14.58
#